data_AF-A0A523ATZ9-F1
#
_entry.id   AF-A0A523ATZ9-F1
#
_cell.length_a   1.000
_cell.length_b   1.000
_cell.length_c   1.000
_cell.angle_alpha   90.00
_cell.angle_beta   90.00
_cell.angle_gamma   90.00
#
_symmetry.space_group_name_H-M   'P 1'
#
loop_
_entity.id
_entity.type
_entity.pdbx_description
1 polymer ?
#
loop_
_entity_poly.entity_id
_entity_poly.type
_entity_poly.pdbx_seq_one_letter_code
_entity_poly.pdbx_strand_id
1 'polypeptide(L)'
;MIDLWYRAGIRKVAELRVPSDSTLVTFDGLNILEHRFYLIIFSVKNTSSSSSDYYLFVNGDLNKANYYCQTLVSSGIEISANRYNLPLVAYLSSLSNALCEIILGLDPDYHPRYHVRCTRYVSNVANVLYSGSYYAPVSNVTRLDFQSSATNAIGRGSRIIIFGAMV
;
A
#
# COMPACT_ATOMS: atom_id res chain seq x y z
N MET A 1 -29.64 -6.37 -2.05
CA MET A 1 -28.63 -6.89 -1.11
C MET A 1 -28.07 -5.68 -0.39
N ILE A 2 -28.61 -5.35 0.79
CA ILE A 2 -28.15 -4.20 1.57
C ILE A 2 -26.82 -4.59 2.21
N ASP A 3 -25.78 -3.84 1.86
CA ASP A 3 -24.37 -4.08 2.14
C ASP A 3 -24.11 -4.27 3.64
N LEU A 4 -23.61 -5.44 4.02
CA LEU A 4 -23.10 -5.72 5.37
C LEU A 4 -22.04 -4.69 5.82
N TRP A 5 -21.36 -4.05 4.88
CA TRP A 5 -20.35 -3.00 5.10
C TRP A 5 -20.92 -1.75 5.78
N TYR A 6 -22.19 -1.41 5.54
CA TYR A 6 -22.81 -0.23 6.17
C TYR A 6 -22.97 -0.41 7.69
N ARG A 7 -23.13 -1.65 8.16
CA ARG A 7 -23.27 -1.96 9.59
C ARG A 7 -21.94 -1.97 10.35
N ALA A 8 -20.81 -2.07 9.64
CA ALA A 8 -19.46 -2.04 10.21
C ALA A 8 -18.83 -0.64 10.19
N GLY A 9 -19.53 0.39 9.69
CA GLY A 9 -19.02 1.75 9.59
C GLY A 9 -17.92 1.93 8.55
N ILE A 10 -17.73 1.03 7.59
CA ILE A 10 -16.67 1.15 6.57
C ILE A 10 -17.30 1.33 5.19
N ARG A 11 -16.91 2.40 4.46
CA ARG A 11 -17.35 2.65 3.07
C ARG A 11 -16.18 2.65 2.10
N LYS A 12 -16.44 2.30 0.84
CA LYS A 12 -15.49 2.53 -0.26
C LYS A 12 -15.36 4.04 -0.51
N VAL A 13 -14.14 4.56 -0.41
CA VAL A 13 -13.80 5.98 -0.62
C VAL A 13 -13.31 6.20 -2.05
N ALA A 14 -12.46 5.30 -2.56
CA ALA A 14 -11.94 5.40 -3.91
C ALA A 14 -11.61 4.02 -4.48
N GLU A 15 -11.56 3.93 -5.80
CA GLU A 15 -11.14 2.73 -6.51
C GLU A 15 -10.50 3.11 -7.84
N LEU A 16 -9.41 2.44 -8.19
CA LEU A 16 -8.83 2.50 -9.52
C LEU A 16 -8.52 1.09 -10.01
N ARG A 17 -8.94 0.81 -11.25
CA ARG A 17 -8.37 -0.26 -12.06
C ARG A 17 -7.41 0.37 -13.06
N VAL A 18 -6.13 -0.01 -12.97
CA VAL A 18 -5.04 0.60 -13.72
C VAL A 18 -5.26 0.39 -15.23
N PRO A 19 -5.45 1.45 -16.05
CA PRO A 19 -5.91 1.32 -17.44
C PRO A 19 -4.79 0.95 -18.42
N SER A 20 -3.55 1.32 -18.08
CA SER A 20 -2.32 1.03 -18.82
C SER A 20 -1.19 0.85 -17.81
N ASP A 21 -0.13 0.14 -18.20
CA ASP A 21 1.05 -0.01 -17.36
C ASP A 21 1.56 1.37 -16.93
N SER A 22 1.84 1.55 -15.64
CA SER A 22 2.23 2.82 -15.06
C SER A 22 3.31 2.64 -14.00
N THR A 23 4.07 3.69 -13.73
CA THR A 23 5.00 3.77 -12.60
C THR A 23 4.34 4.38 -11.37
N LEU A 24 3.28 5.18 -11.56
CA LEU A 24 2.65 5.96 -10.50
C LEU A 24 1.12 5.91 -10.64
N VAL A 25 0.44 5.70 -9.51
CA VAL A 25 -1.00 5.83 -9.38
C VAL A 25 -1.27 6.76 -8.21
N THR A 26 -2.07 7.80 -8.44
CA THR A 26 -2.40 8.81 -7.44
C THR A 26 -3.88 8.77 -7.09
N PHE A 27 -4.18 8.90 -5.81
CA PHE A 27 -5.50 9.19 -5.27
C PHE A 27 -5.44 10.52 -4.53
N ASP A 28 -6.15 11.53 -5.04
CA ASP A 28 -6.31 12.83 -4.40
C ASP A 28 -7.70 12.96 -3.75
N GLY A 29 -7.93 14.04 -3.00
CA GLY A 29 -9.25 14.36 -2.40
C GLY A 29 -9.63 13.45 -1.22
N LEU A 30 -8.64 12.82 -0.59
CA LEU A 30 -8.83 12.00 0.60
C LEU A 30 -8.99 12.88 1.85
N ASN A 31 -9.53 12.31 2.92
CA ASN A 31 -9.64 12.96 4.22
C ASN A 31 -9.57 11.92 5.36
N ILE A 32 -8.37 11.61 5.86
CA ILE A 32 -8.22 10.56 6.89
C ILE A 32 -8.79 10.99 8.24
N LEU A 33 -8.92 12.28 8.52
CA LEU A 33 -9.53 12.75 9.76
C LEU A 33 -11.04 12.45 9.82
N GLU A 34 -11.74 12.55 8.69
CA GLU A 34 -13.14 12.12 8.57
C GLU A 34 -13.27 10.60 8.63
N HIS A 35 -12.32 9.88 8.00
CA HIS A 35 -12.38 8.43 7.86
C HIS A 35 -11.67 7.63 8.96
N ARG A 36 -11.01 8.29 9.93
CA ARG A 36 -10.18 7.73 11.01
C ARG A 36 -8.96 6.90 10.56
N PHE A 37 -9.17 5.92 9.69
CA PHE A 37 -8.17 5.10 9.04
C PHE A 37 -8.62 4.71 7.63
N TYR A 38 -7.67 4.26 6.83
CA TYR A 38 -7.93 3.62 5.55
C TYR A 38 -7.59 2.14 5.60
N LEU A 39 -8.52 1.31 5.11
CA LEU A 39 -8.25 -0.08 4.72
C LEU A 39 -8.13 -0.10 3.19
N ILE A 40 -6.98 -0.54 2.69
CA ILE A 40 -6.67 -0.50 1.26
C ILE A 40 -6.38 -1.92 0.77
N ILE A 41 -7.06 -2.31 -0.29
CA ILE A 41 -6.80 -3.55 -1.02
C ILE A 41 -5.95 -3.21 -2.24
N PHE A 42 -4.71 -3.68 -2.25
CA PHE A 42 -3.76 -3.49 -3.33
C PHE A 42 -3.49 -4.81 -4.03
N SER A 43 -4.23 -5.06 -5.11
CA SER A 43 -4.04 -6.22 -5.99
C SER A 43 -3.18 -5.79 -7.17
N VAL A 44 -1.90 -6.11 -7.15
CA VAL A 44 -0.92 -5.60 -8.11
C VAL A 44 -0.26 -6.72 -8.90
N LYS A 45 0.01 -6.46 -10.18
CA LYS A 45 0.88 -7.28 -11.00
C LYS A 45 2.07 -6.48 -11.50
N ASN A 46 3.23 -7.11 -11.48
CA ASN A 46 4.43 -6.62 -12.11
C ASN A 46 4.51 -7.11 -13.55
N THR A 47 4.37 -6.22 -14.52
CA THR A 47 4.49 -6.55 -15.95
C THR A 47 5.90 -6.34 -16.49
N SER A 48 6.82 -5.78 -15.70
CA SER A 48 8.19 -5.58 -16.15
C SER A 48 8.99 -6.89 -16.13
N SER A 49 10.08 -6.92 -16.91
CA SER A 49 11.07 -8.00 -16.92
C SER A 49 12.02 -7.96 -15.72
N SER A 50 11.89 -6.96 -14.84
CA SER A 50 12.69 -6.78 -13.64
C SER A 50 11.85 -6.93 -12.38
N SER A 51 12.47 -7.23 -11.24
CA SER A 51 11.79 -7.09 -9.96
C SER A 51 11.51 -5.62 -9.64
N SER A 52 10.46 -5.36 -8.86
CA SER A 52 10.06 -4.02 -8.47
C SER A 52 9.62 -3.97 -7.02
N ASP A 53 10.08 -2.93 -6.33
CA ASP A 53 9.49 -2.48 -5.08
C ASP A 53 8.26 -1.63 -5.40
N TYR A 54 7.29 -1.63 -4.49
CA TYR A 54 6.13 -0.76 -4.53
C TYR A 54 6.05 0.05 -3.26
N TYR A 55 5.84 1.35 -3.43
CA TYR A 55 5.91 2.35 -2.39
C TYR A 55 4.54 3.01 -2.19
N LEU A 56 4.25 3.41 -0.95
CA LEU A 56 3.08 4.21 -0.59
C LEU A 56 3.52 5.56 -0.01
N PHE A 57 3.41 6.62 -0.81
CA PHE A 57 3.70 7.96 -0.33
C PHE A 57 2.42 8.67 0.11
N VAL A 58 2.58 9.57 1.08
CA VAL A 58 1.50 10.38 1.64
C VAL A 58 1.68 11.84 1.21
N ASN A 59 0.58 12.50 0.86
CA ASN A 59 0.53 13.94 0.58
C ASN A 59 1.53 14.43 -0.48
N GLY A 60 1.90 13.58 -1.45
CA GLY A 60 2.82 13.95 -2.53
C GLY A 60 4.30 14.03 -2.13
N ASP A 61 4.66 13.68 -0.89
CA ASP A 61 6.07 13.61 -0.49
C ASP A 61 6.70 12.31 -1.00
N LEU A 62 7.33 12.38 -2.17
CA LEU A 62 8.00 11.26 -2.82
C LEU A 62 9.43 11.02 -2.32
N ASN A 63 9.90 11.76 -1.31
CA ASN A 63 11.23 11.57 -0.76
C ASN A 63 11.26 10.33 0.15
N LYS A 64 11.84 9.22 -0.33
CA LYS A 64 11.95 7.96 0.42
C LYS A 64 12.60 8.11 1.79
N ALA A 65 13.55 9.03 1.95
CA ALA A 65 14.27 9.24 3.22
C ALA A 65 13.36 9.71 4.37
N ASN A 66 12.19 10.23 4.05
CA ASN A 66 11.18 10.68 5.01
C ASN A 66 10.33 9.52 5.56
N TYR A 67 10.62 8.28 5.15
CA TYR A 67 9.86 7.10 5.54
C TYR A 67 10.78 6.04 6.12
N TYR A 68 10.21 5.27 7.05
CA TYR A 68 10.87 4.13 7.68
C TYR A 68 9.95 2.93 7.58
N CYS A 69 10.51 1.76 7.28
CA CYS A 69 9.76 0.51 7.17
C CYS A 69 10.55 -0.64 7.79
N GLN A 70 9.88 -1.45 8.59
CA GLN A 70 10.34 -2.76 9.07
C GLN A 70 9.61 -3.84 8.27
N THR A 71 10.31 -4.93 7.93
CA THR A 71 9.75 -6.07 7.21
C THR A 71 9.95 -7.37 7.96
N LEU A 72 9.00 -8.28 7.78
CA LEU A 72 9.11 -9.68 8.17
C LEU A 72 8.63 -10.54 7.00
N VAL A 73 9.51 -11.39 6.49
CA VAL A 73 9.24 -12.27 5.34
C VAL A 73 9.31 -13.71 5.83
N SER A 74 8.24 -14.47 5.61
CA SER A 74 8.23 -15.92 5.80
C SER A 74 8.03 -16.60 4.44
N SER A 75 8.99 -17.44 4.07
CA SER A 75 9.02 -18.13 2.77
C SER A 75 9.63 -19.52 2.92
N GLY A 76 8.84 -20.56 2.67
CA GLY A 76 9.28 -21.95 2.86
C GLY A 76 9.65 -22.21 4.33
N ILE A 77 10.93 -22.50 4.59
CA ILE A 77 11.48 -22.72 5.94
C ILE A 77 12.22 -21.50 6.51
N GLU A 78 12.31 -20.42 5.73
CA GLU A 78 13.08 -19.24 6.10
C GLU A 78 12.17 -18.14 6.65
N ILE A 79 12.64 -17.49 7.71
CA ILE A 79 12.08 -16.25 8.25
C ILE A 79 13.19 -15.21 8.27
N SER A 80 12.96 -14.06 7.66
CA SER A 80 13.91 -12.95 7.63
C SER A 80 13.24 -11.64 8.01
N ALA A 81 14.00 -10.73 8.61
CA ALA A 81 13.55 -9.40 8.96
C ALA A 81 14.57 -8.36 8.50
N ASN A 82 14.09 -7.24 7.98
CA ASN A 82 14.93 -6.14 7.52
C ASN A 82 14.31 -4.79 7.92
N ARG A 83 15.16 -3.75 7.92
CA ARG A 83 14.75 -2.36 8.09
C ARG A 83 15.21 -1.54 6.90
N TYR A 84 14.34 -0.65 6.42
CA TYR A 84 14.63 0.23 5.30
C TYR A 84 14.17 1.66 5.58
N ASN A 85 14.79 2.63 4.90
CA ASN A 85 14.38 4.04 4.90
C ASN A 85 13.63 4.36 3.59
N LEU A 86 12.46 3.74 3.42
CA LEU A 86 11.60 3.86 2.24
C LEU A 86 10.19 3.33 2.57
N PRO A 87 9.13 3.82 1.92
CA PRO A 87 7.75 3.46 2.27
C PRO A 87 7.27 2.18 1.58
N LEU A 88 7.93 1.05 1.86
CA LEU A 88 7.64 -0.23 1.19
C LEU A 88 6.24 -0.75 1.55
N VAL A 89 5.48 -1.17 0.54
CA VAL A 89 4.21 -1.90 0.71
C VAL A 89 4.18 -3.23 -0.01
N ALA A 90 5.01 -3.44 -1.02
CA ALA A 90 5.18 -4.75 -1.66
C ALA A 90 6.52 -4.85 -2.39
N TYR A 91 6.96 -6.08 -2.62
CA TYR A 91 8.02 -6.41 -3.57
C TYR A 91 7.55 -7.55 -4.47
N LEU A 92 7.67 -7.38 -5.79
CA LEU A 92 7.33 -8.40 -6.77
C LEU A 92 8.55 -8.75 -7.62
N SER A 93 8.74 -10.04 -7.91
CA SER A 93 9.67 -10.45 -8.95
C SER A 93 9.13 -10.04 -10.33
N SER A 94 9.96 -10.16 -11.36
CA SER A 94 9.50 -10.00 -12.75
C SER A 94 8.30 -10.88 -13.03
N LEU A 95 7.34 -10.35 -13.80
CA LEU A 95 6.16 -11.08 -14.29
C LEU A 95 5.32 -11.78 -13.21
N SER A 96 5.29 -11.24 -11.98
CA SER A 96 4.57 -11.83 -10.83
C SER A 96 3.43 -10.93 -10.33
N ASN A 97 2.68 -11.39 -9.32
CA ASN A 97 1.58 -10.64 -8.72
C ASN A 97 1.49 -10.86 -7.20
N ALA A 98 0.80 -9.95 -6.53
CA ALA A 98 0.42 -10.09 -5.13
C ALA A 98 -0.94 -9.47 -4.85
N LEU A 99 -1.53 -9.97 -3.77
CA LEU A 99 -2.62 -9.31 -3.06
C LEU A 99 -2.07 -8.80 -1.74
N CYS A 100 -2.25 -7.51 -1.49
CA CYS A 100 -1.85 -6.85 -0.26
C CYS A 100 -3.04 -6.16 0.40
N GLU A 101 -3.15 -6.31 1.71
CA GLU A 101 -4.03 -5.53 2.57
C GLU A 101 -3.19 -4.51 3.33
N ILE A 102 -3.54 -3.23 3.25
CA ILE A 102 -2.84 -2.13 3.92
C ILE A 102 -3.83 -1.44 4.86
N ILE A 103 -3.45 -1.27 6.12
CA ILE A 103 -4.15 -0.41 7.08
C ILE A 103 -3.28 0.81 7.30
N LEU A 104 -3.81 2.00 7.01
CA LEU A 104 -3.14 3.29 7.18
C LEU A 104 -3.94 4.16 8.17
N GLY A 105 -3.27 4.74 9.16
CA GLY A 105 -3.88 5.63 10.14
C GLY A 105 -2.93 6.74 10.56
N LEU A 106 -3.41 7.64 11.40
CA LEU A 106 -2.58 8.62 12.12
C LEU A 106 -2.38 8.13 13.56
N ASP A 107 -1.16 8.27 14.07
CA ASP A 107 -0.91 8.11 15.50
C ASP A 107 -1.37 9.35 16.30
N PRO A 108 -1.31 9.34 17.66
CA PRO A 108 -1.75 10.48 18.47
C PRO A 108 -1.01 11.79 18.18
N ASP A 109 0.21 11.71 17.64
CA ASP A 109 1.04 12.85 17.25
C ASP A 109 0.87 13.19 15.75
N TYR A 110 -0.15 12.64 15.09
CA TYR A 110 -0.50 12.85 13.69
C TYR A 110 0.54 12.38 12.67
N HIS A 111 1.40 11.41 13.02
CA HIS A 111 2.27 10.77 12.05
C HIS A 111 1.51 9.64 11.33
N PRO A 112 1.55 9.59 9.99
CA PRO A 112 1.05 8.46 9.23
C PRO A 112 1.78 7.16 9.58
N ARG A 113 1.02 6.15 10.00
CA ARG A 113 1.50 4.78 10.27
C ARG A 113 0.72 3.81 9.38
N TYR A 114 1.42 2.83 8.83
CA TYR A 114 0.77 1.78 8.06
C TYR A 114 1.29 0.39 8.39
N HIS A 115 0.40 -0.58 8.26
CA HIS A 115 0.70 -2.00 8.33
C HIS A 115 0.22 -2.66 7.05
N VAL A 116 1.04 -3.56 6.51
CA VAL A 116 0.73 -4.28 5.28
C VAL A 116 0.87 -5.77 5.50
N ARG A 117 -0.08 -6.53 4.94
CA ARG A 117 -0.02 -7.98 4.81
C ARG A 117 -0.11 -8.32 3.33
N CYS A 118 0.92 -8.92 2.78
CA CYS A 118 0.95 -9.35 1.39
C CYS A 118 1.09 -10.87 1.29
N THR A 119 0.29 -11.45 0.40
CA THR A 119 0.53 -12.79 -0.13
C THR A 119 1.11 -12.65 -1.53
N ARG A 120 2.37 -13.04 -1.69
CA ARG A 120 3.06 -12.99 -2.98
C ARG A 120 3.04 -14.37 -3.64
N TYR A 121 2.67 -14.40 -4.91
CA TYR A 121 2.87 -15.57 -5.75
C TYR A 121 4.21 -15.45 -6.48
N VAL A 122 5.22 -16.18 -6.02
CA VAL A 122 6.41 -16.52 -6.81
C VAL A 122 6.51 -18.04 -6.96
N SER A 123 7.71 -18.58 -7.23
CA SER A 123 7.98 -20.01 -7.19
C SER A 123 7.57 -20.70 -5.88
N ASN A 124 7.29 -19.94 -4.81
CA ASN A 124 6.62 -20.35 -3.57
C ASN A 124 5.68 -19.23 -3.07
N VAL A 125 4.68 -19.59 -2.26
CA VAL A 125 3.86 -18.61 -1.53
C VAL A 125 4.70 -18.01 -0.40
N ALA A 126 4.83 -16.68 -0.38
CA ALA A 126 5.48 -15.96 0.71
C ALA A 126 4.47 -15.07 1.42
N ASN A 127 4.50 -15.10 2.76
CA ASN A 127 3.78 -14.16 3.61
C ASN A 127 4.74 -13.03 3.97
N VAL A 128 4.35 -11.80 3.65
CA VAL A 128 5.19 -10.63 3.91
C VAL A 128 4.41 -9.61 4.72
N LEU A 129 5.02 -9.17 5.82
CA LEU A 129 4.53 -8.09 6.65
C LEU A 129 5.43 -6.88 6.47
N TYR A 130 4.80 -5.72 6.28
CA TYR A 130 5.48 -4.42 6.32
C TYR A 130 4.85 -3.56 7.40
N SER A 131 5.67 -2.86 8.17
CA SER A 131 5.21 -1.89 9.17
C SER A 131 5.99 -0.61 8.91
N GLY A 132 5.31 0.46 8.52
CA GLY A 132 5.99 1.69 8.12
C GLY A 132 5.38 2.95 8.68
N SER A 133 6.15 4.03 8.58
CA SER A 133 5.78 5.34 9.06
C SER A 133 6.41 6.47 8.28
N TYR A 134 5.67 7.56 8.16
CA TYR A 134 6.18 8.85 7.70
C TYR A 134 6.70 9.67 8.89
N TYR A 135 7.86 10.31 8.75
CA TYR A 135 8.58 10.91 9.88
C TYR A 135 7.97 12.21 10.41
N ALA A 136 7.19 12.92 9.60
CA ALA A 136 6.64 14.23 9.96
C ALA A 136 5.15 14.13 10.28
N PRO A 137 4.64 14.96 11.21
CA PRO A 137 3.21 15.03 11.48
C PRO A 137 2.50 15.67 10.28
N VAL A 138 1.28 15.21 9.99
CA VAL A 138 0.43 15.77 8.95
C VAL A 138 -0.92 16.19 9.54
N SER A 139 -1.41 17.37 9.18
CA SER A 139 -2.73 17.82 9.64
C SER A 139 -3.86 16.98 9.05
N ASN A 140 -3.65 16.33 7.90
CA ASN A 140 -4.55 15.38 7.26
C ASN A 140 -3.79 14.54 6.22
N VAL A 141 -4.31 13.37 5.83
CA VAL A 141 -3.86 12.64 4.63
C VAL A 141 -4.89 12.87 3.54
N THR A 142 -4.53 13.71 2.57
CA THR A 142 -5.39 14.14 1.45
C THR A 142 -5.03 13.50 0.12
N ARG A 143 -3.86 12.86 0.06
CA ARG A 143 -3.37 12.20 -1.13
C ARG A 143 -2.57 10.96 -0.78
N LEU A 144 -2.72 9.90 -1.59
CA LEU A 144 -1.90 8.71 -1.57
C LEU A 144 -1.35 8.43 -2.95
N ASP A 145 -0.06 8.12 -3.01
CA ASP A 145 0.66 7.81 -4.25
C ASP A 145 1.26 6.41 -4.16
N PHE A 146 0.80 5.51 -5.03
CA PHE A 146 1.38 4.19 -5.22
C PHE A 146 2.40 4.25 -6.34
N GLN A 147 3.68 4.04 -6.02
CA GLN A 147 4.77 4.12 -7.01
C GLN A 147 5.55 2.81 -7.08
N SER A 148 5.91 2.36 -8.28
CA SER A 148 6.86 1.27 -8.48
C SER A 148 8.29 1.78 -8.64
N SER A 149 9.28 1.02 -8.20
CA SER A 149 10.70 1.35 -8.42
C SER A 149 11.17 1.09 -9.84
N ALA A 150 10.58 0.09 -10.52
CA ALA A 150 10.77 -0.12 -11.95
C ALA A 150 9.73 0.66 -12.77
N THR A 151 10.14 1.16 -13.94
CA THR A 151 9.26 1.85 -14.88
C THR A 151 8.13 0.93 -15.35
N ASN A 152 6.89 1.42 -15.33
CA ASN A 152 5.70 0.72 -15.82
C ASN A 152 5.41 -0.62 -15.11
N ALA A 153 5.93 -0.83 -13.90
CA ALA A 153 5.75 -2.07 -13.16
C ALA A 153 4.38 -2.17 -12.44
N ILE A 154 3.57 -1.12 -12.38
CA ILE A 154 2.16 -1.24 -11.98
C ILE A 154 1.36 -1.61 -13.24
N GLY A 155 1.20 -2.90 -13.50
CA GLY A 155 0.65 -3.39 -14.75
C GLY A 155 -0.85 -3.15 -14.91
N ARG A 156 -1.30 -2.95 -16.16
CA ARG A 156 -2.70 -2.77 -16.57
C ARG A 156 -3.63 -3.83 -15.99
N GLY A 157 -4.65 -3.42 -15.26
CA GLY A 157 -5.62 -4.30 -14.63
C GLY A 157 -5.31 -4.61 -13.17
N SER A 158 -4.16 -4.15 -12.64
CA SER A 158 -3.98 -3.99 -11.19
C SER A 158 -5.13 -3.16 -10.62
N ARG A 159 -5.51 -3.42 -9.38
CA ARG A 159 -6.66 -2.81 -8.72
C ARG A 159 -6.27 -2.31 -7.33
N ILE A 160 -6.59 -1.05 -7.06
CA ILE A 160 -6.45 -0.43 -5.74
C ILE A 160 -7.84 0.00 -5.29
N ILE A 161 -8.27 -0.46 -4.11
CA ILE A 161 -9.55 -0.09 -3.51
C ILE A 161 -9.25 0.51 -2.13
N ILE A 162 -9.73 1.72 -1.87
CA ILE A 162 -9.57 2.41 -0.59
C ILE A 162 -10.93 2.43 0.10
N PHE A 163 -10.97 1.93 1.33
CA PHE A 163 -12.11 2.02 2.24
C PHE A 163 -11.75 2.92 3.42
N GLY A 164 -12.70 3.70 3.91
CA GLY A 164 -12.55 4.56 5.09
C GLY A 164 -13.61 4.24 6.14
N ALA A 165 -13.26 4.39 7.42
CA ALA A 165 -14.18 4.18 8.54
C ALA A 165 -14.94 5.47 8.89
N MET A 166 -16.24 5.45 8.74
CA MET A 166 -17.12 6.51 9.22
C MET A 166 -17.52 6.25 10.67
N VAL A 167 -17.64 7.34 11.43
CA VAL A 167 -18.26 7.36 12.74
C VAL A 167 -19.69 7.88 12.58
#